data_AF-A0A800D7Z5-F1
#
_entry.id   AF-A0A800D7Z5-F1
#
_cell.length_a   1.000
_cell.length_b   1.000
_cell.length_c   1.000
_cell.angle_alpha   90.00
_cell.angle_beta   90.00
_cell.angle_gamma   90.00
#
_symmetry.space_group_name_H-M   'P 1'
#
loop_
_entity.id
_entity.type
_entity.pdbx_description
1 polymer ?
#
loop_
_entity_poly.entity_id
_entity_poly.type
_entity_poly.pdbx_seq_one_letter_code
_entity_poly.pdbx_strand_id
1 'polypeptide(L)'
;NEYAWQVQQRLREAGLRVEVDDRSERMSAKIRDAQLQKIPYMLVVGDREVAEGTVAVRLRTEEDLGARSVETFIAMAQEAIAQKRGI
;
A
#
# COMPACT_ATOMS: atom_id res chain seq x y z
N ASN A 1 3.35 12.73 6.16
CA ASN A 1 4.53 11.84 6.37
C ASN A 1 5.30 11.79 5.06
N GLU A 2 6.55 12.28 5.01
CA GLU A 2 7.31 12.45 3.75
C GLU A 2 7.56 11.10 3.05
N TYR A 3 7.84 10.05 3.82
CA TYR A 3 8.10 8.71 3.30
C TYR A 3 6.92 8.12 2.51
N ALA A 4 5.67 8.39 2.91
CA ALA A 4 4.50 7.95 2.15
C ALA A 4 4.47 8.52 0.72
N TRP A 5 4.92 9.77 0.56
CA TRP A 5 5.05 10.40 -0.76
C TRP A 5 6.23 9.83 -1.55
N GLN A 6 7.35 9.51 -0.90
CA GLN A 6 8.47 8.82 -1.56
C GLN A 6 8.06 7.44 -2.08
N VAL A 7 7.33 6.66 -1.26
CA VAL A 7 6.74 5.38 -1.67
C VAL A 7 5.80 5.57 -2.86
N GLN A 8 4.92 6.59 -2.81
CA GLN A 8 4.01 6.90 -3.91
C GLN A 8 4.76 7.16 -5.23
N GLN A 9 5.84 7.94 -5.21
CA GLN A 9 6.63 8.22 -6.41
C GLN A 9 7.22 6.93 -7.01
N ARG A 10 7.86 6.09 -6.18
CA ARG A 10 8.41 4.80 -6.64
C ARG A 10 7.36 3.89 -7.27
N LEU A 11 6.16 3.86 -6.70
CA LEU A 11 5.04 3.07 -7.23
C LEU A 11 4.53 3.64 -8.57
N ARG A 12 4.46 4.97 -8.69
CA ARG A 12 4.07 5.63 -9.95
C ARG A 12 5.09 5.42 -11.05
N GLU A 13 6.37 5.50 -10.73
CA GLU A 13 7.48 5.18 -11.66
C GLU A 13 7.40 3.73 -12.15
N ALA A 14 6.95 2.80 -11.30
CA ALA A 14 6.69 1.41 -11.66
C ALA A 14 5.38 1.19 -12.45
N GLY A 15 4.65 2.26 -12.80
CA GLY A 15 3.40 2.21 -13.56
C GLY A 15 2.16 1.84 -12.73
N LEU A 16 2.24 1.86 -11.40
CA LEU A 16 1.13 1.52 -10.51
C LEU A 16 0.28 2.77 -10.20
N ARG A 17 -1.04 2.56 -10.10
CA ARG A 17 -1.96 3.60 -9.64
C ARG A 17 -1.98 3.61 -8.11
N VAL A 18 -1.57 4.74 -7.54
CA VAL A 18 -1.48 4.93 -6.09
C VAL A 18 -1.93 6.34 -5.69
N GLU A 19 -2.61 6.40 -4.56
CA GLU A 19 -3.03 7.62 -3.87
C GLU A 19 -2.54 7.57 -2.42
N VAL A 20 -2.16 8.72 -1.87
CA VAL A 20 -1.76 8.83 -0.46
C VAL A 20 -2.92 9.46 0.30
N ASP A 21 -3.48 8.74 1.27
CA ASP A 21 -4.46 9.29 2.21
C ASP A 21 -3.73 9.94 3.38
N ASP A 22 -3.58 11.26 3.34
CA ASP A 22 -2.93 12.07 4.37
C ASP A 22 -3.90 12.71 5.38
N ARG A 23 -5.19 12.35 5.35
CA ARG A 23 -6.21 12.89 6.27
C ARG A 23 -5.82 12.72 7.74
N SER A 24 -6.15 13.67 8.60
CA SER A 24 -5.88 13.56 10.05
C SER A 24 -6.94 12.70 10.76
N GLU A 25 -7.14 11.47 10.30
CA GLU A 25 -8.10 10.50 10.84
C GLU A 25 -7.39 9.25 11.39
N ARG A 26 -8.12 8.47 12.19
CA ARG A 26 -7.61 7.21 12.73
C ARG A 26 -7.27 6.23 11.60
N MET A 27 -6.15 5.53 11.72
CA MET A 27 -5.72 4.54 10.71
C MET A 27 -6.81 3.51 10.40
N SER A 28 -7.52 3.02 11.42
CA SER A 28 -8.64 2.09 11.25
C SER A 28 -9.79 2.65 10.41
N ALA A 29 -10.06 3.96 10.48
CA ALA A 29 -11.09 4.61 9.66
C ALA A 29 -10.65 4.66 8.20
N LYS A 30 -9.40 5.07 7.93
CA LYS A 30 -8.83 5.08 6.57
C LYS A 30 -8.81 3.70 5.92
N ILE A 31 -8.39 2.67 6.68
CA ILE A 31 -8.40 1.28 6.20
C ILE A 31 -9.81 0.86 5.81
N ARG A 32 -10.80 1.16 6.66
CA ARG A 32 -12.21 0.85 6.37
C ARG A 32 -12.73 1.58 5.12
N ASP A 33 -12.40 2.86 4.96
CA ASP A 33 -12.77 3.63 3.77
C ASP A 33 -12.15 3.04 2.50
N ALA A 34 -10.86 2.70 2.53
CA ALA A 34 -10.16 2.07 1.41
C ALA A 34 -10.76 0.70 1.05
N GLN A 35 -11.17 -0.10 2.05
CA GLN A 35 -11.89 -1.35 1.83
C GLN A 35 -13.26 -1.11 1.17
N LEU A 36 -14.01 -0.11 1.62
CA LEU A 36 -15.31 0.27 1.04
C LEU A 36 -15.18 0.75 -0.41
N GLN A 37 -14.09 1.46 -0.73
CA GLN A 37 -13.72 1.85 -2.09
C GLN A 37 -13.20 0.68 -2.94
N LYS A 38 -13.10 -0.53 -2.36
CA LYS A 38 -12.59 -1.74 -3.00
C LYS A 38 -11.16 -1.59 -3.52
N ILE A 39 -10.32 -0.86 -2.80
CA ILE A 39 -8.90 -0.77 -3.12
C ILE A 39 -8.26 -2.15 -2.84
N PRO A 40 -7.59 -2.78 -3.83
CA PRO A 40 -7.09 -4.15 -3.71
C PRO A 40 -5.95 -4.29 -2.70
N TYR A 41 -5.07 -3.29 -2.65
CA TYR A 41 -3.90 -3.24 -1.78
C TYR A 41 -3.86 -1.93 -1.01
N MET A 42 -3.71 -2.03 0.31
CA MET A 42 -3.51 -0.89 1.21
C MET A 42 -2.08 -0.96 1.75
N LEU A 43 -1.33 0.12 1.57
CA LEU A 43 0.03 0.27 2.10
C LEU A 43 -0.02 1.17 3.31
N VAL A 44 0.24 0.60 4.49
CA VAL A 44 0.29 1.34 5.74
C VAL A 44 1.74 1.68 6.05
N VAL A 45 1.95 2.96 6.36
CA VAL A 45 3.25 3.53 6.71
C VAL A 45 3.13 4.15 8.11
N GLY A 46 3.73 3.51 9.10
CA GLY A 46 3.95 4.07 10.43
C GLY A 46 5.43 4.35 10.68
N ASP A 47 5.76 4.73 11.91
CA ASP A 47 7.14 5.08 12.29
C ASP A 47 8.11 3.91 12.12
N ARG A 48 7.63 2.67 12.35
CA ARG A 48 8.41 1.46 12.15
C ARG A 48 8.78 1.26 10.69
N GLU A 49 7.80 1.38 9.80
CA GLU A 49 8.00 1.19 8.35
C GLU A 49 8.92 2.26 7.77
N VAL A 50 8.83 3.49 8.28
CA VAL A 50 9.75 4.58 7.92
C VAL A 50 11.18 4.25 8.34
N ALA A 51 11.39 3.74 9.56
CA ALA A 51 12.71 3.39 10.06
C ALA A 51 13.33 2.19 9.32
N GLU A 52 12.52 1.20 8.95
CA GLU A 52 12.97 -0.03 8.28
C GLU A 52 12.98 0.09 6.74
N GLY A 53 12.45 1.18 6.16
CA GLY A 53 12.32 1.30 4.70
C GLY A 53 11.34 0.30 4.10
N THR A 54 10.32 -0.08 4.88
CA THR A 54 9.30 -1.07 4.51
C THR A 54 7.92 -0.42 4.35
N VAL A 55 6.92 -1.22 3.99
CA VAL A 55 5.49 -0.89 3.99
C VAL A 55 4.72 -2.08 4.51
N ALA A 56 3.72 -1.85 5.36
CA ALA A 56 2.81 -2.90 5.80
C ALA A 56 1.72 -3.09 4.74
N VAL A 57 1.68 -4.26 4.11
CA VAL A 57 0.79 -4.55 2.98
C VAL A 57 -0.45 -5.27 3.49
N ARG A 58 -1.63 -4.68 3.28
CA ARG A 58 -2.93 -5.28 3.62
C ARG A 58 -3.78 -5.44 2.38
N LEU A 59 -4.49 -6.57 2.28
CA LEU A 59 -5.45 -6.83 1.22
C LEU A 59 -6.84 -6.34 1.60
N ARG A 60 -7.66 -6.11 0.57
CA ARG A 60 -9.09 -5.83 0.72
C ARG A 60 -9.84 -6.90 1.53
N THR A 61 -9.40 -8.16 1.44
CA THR A 61 -9.99 -9.35 2.07
C THR A 61 -9.68 -9.50 3.56
N GLU A 62 -9.22 -8.43 4.21
CA GLU A 62 -8.76 -8.41 5.62
C GLU A 62 -7.46 -9.18 5.89
N GLU A 63 -6.90 -9.85 4.88
CA GLU A 63 -5.60 -10.51 4.96
C GLU A 63 -4.47 -9.47 5.09
N ASP A 64 -3.62 -9.66 6.09
CA ASP A 64 -2.43 -8.84 6.33
C ASP A 64 -1.19 -9.62 5.88
N LEU A 65 -0.50 -9.08 4.88
CA LEU A 65 0.71 -9.68 4.30
C LEU A 65 1.99 -9.22 5.03
N GLY A 66 1.85 -8.41 6.07
CA GLY A 66 2.92 -7.89 6.92
C GLY A 66 3.77 -6.81 6.28
N ALA A 67 4.85 -6.45 6.98
CA ALA A 67 5.85 -5.50 6.49
C ALA A 67 6.70 -6.13 5.37
N ARG A 68 6.83 -5.44 4.25
CA ARG A 68 7.65 -5.83 3.09
C ARG A 68 8.40 -4.63 2.55
N SER A 69 9.51 -4.85 1.84
CA SER A 69 10.16 -3.73 1.14
C SER A 69 9.26 -3.20 0.02
N VAL A 70 9.40 -1.90 -0.28
CA VAL A 70 8.66 -1.26 -1.38
C VAL A 70 8.89 -1.98 -2.71
N GLU A 71 10.12 -2.43 -2.96
CA GLU A 71 10.51 -3.19 -4.16
C GLU A 71 9.79 -4.54 -4.23
N THR A 72 9.71 -5.26 -3.10
CA THR A 72 8.99 -6.54 -3.02
C THR A 72 7.51 -6.34 -3.35
N PHE A 73 6.90 -5.27 -2.83
CA PHE A 73 5.52 -4.95 -3.13
C PHE A 73 5.31 -4.60 -4.61
N ILE A 74 6.21 -3.82 -5.22
CA ILE A 74 6.14 -3.48 -6.65
C ILE A 74 6.13 -4.74 -7.51
N ALA A 75 7.07 -5.66 -7.27
CA ALA A 75 7.15 -6.92 -8.00
C ALA A 75 5.85 -7.74 -7.85
N MET A 76 5.34 -7.87 -6.62
CA MET A 76 4.09 -8.58 -6.33
C MET A 76 2.89 -7.94 -7.04
N ALA A 77 2.77 -6.61 -7.03
CA ALA A 77 1.68 -5.90 -7.68
C ALA A 77 1.74 -6.04 -9.20
N GLN A 78 2.93 -5.95 -9.79
CA GLN A 78 3.12 -6.14 -11.24
C GLN A 78 2.79 -7.58 -11.66
N GLU A 79 3.18 -8.58 -10.87
CA GLU A 79 2.83 -9.97 -11.12
C GLU A 79 1.31 -10.19 -11.06
N ALA A 80 0.63 -9.63 -10.06
CA ALA A 80 -0.83 -9.72 -9.95
C ALA A 80 -1.55 -9.07 -11.14
N ILE A 81 -1.03 -7.93 -11.63
CA ILE A 81 -1.53 -7.25 -12.83
C ILE A 81 -1.30 -8.12 -14.08
N ALA A 82 -0.10 -8.68 -14.24
CA ALA A 82 0.25 -9.53 -15.38
C ALA A 82 -0.64 -10.79 -15.45
N GLN A 83 -0.95 -11.38 -14.30
CA GLN A 83 -1.82 -12.55 -14.18
C GLN A 83 -3.32 -12.20 -14.28
N LYS A 84 -3.69 -10.91 -14.41
CA LYS A 84 -5.08 -10.41 -14.36
C LYS A 84 -5.85 -10.96 -13.15
N ARG A 85 -5.15 -11.14 -12.02
CA ARG A 85 -5.71 -11.75 -10.84
C ARG A 85 -6.67 -10.77 -10.17
N GLY A 86 -7.97 -11.06 -10.21
CA GLY A 86 -8.96 -10.33 -9.43
C GLY A 86 -8.83 -10.66 -7.94
N ILE A 87 -8.84 -9.64 -7.08
CA ILE A 87 -8.67 -9.73 -5.63
C ILE A 87 -9.85 -9.09 -4.91
#